data_AF-A0AAU1LT39-F1
#
_entry.id   AF-A0AAU1LT39-F1
#
_cell.length_a   1.000
_cell.length_b   1.000
_cell.length_c   1.000
_cell.angle_alpha   90.00
_cell.angle_beta   90.00
_cell.angle_gamma   90.00
#
_symmetry.space_group_name_H-M   'P 1'
#
loop_
_entity.id
_entity.type
_entity.pdbx_description
1 polymer ?
#
loop_
_entity_poly.entity_id
_entity_poly.type
_entity_poly.pdbx_seq_one_letter_code
_entity_poly.pdbx_strand_id
1 'polypeptide(L)'
;MAGFRIGRGRDNRTPQQHPQQQQPYGTQASPPPPYGGQSWPPAGGSGAPYGGGPQGAPYGGGHGGNGHGGGNGHAGGHGEPEYFGDPYHQPSQQDPYANAPGHTQAFSIDEDPYGAGNTYQAGQAPAHPSGPRLHWKQLLSGIVMRPGPTFWQMRDYPVWGTAIVVTFVYGLLALFGFDQARDEAIHAEVSTAAPYVIFTGVGFVIGGLVLGAVTHTLARQLGGTGSWQPTVGLSMLIMSITDAPRLVFALFLGGENSLVQILGWVTWLAAGALFTSMVSKSHDLPWPKALGASAIQLIALLSIIKLGTI
;
A
#
# COMPACT_ATOMS: atom_id res chain seq x y z
N MET A 1 58.53 -8.19 -26.86
CA MET A 1 58.07 -8.68 -25.54
C MET A 1 56.63 -9.14 -25.74
N ALA A 2 56.35 -10.41 -26.10
CA ALA A 2 56.05 -11.53 -25.18
C ALA A 2 55.02 -11.13 -24.08
N GLY A 3 53.86 -11.79 -23.90
CA GLY A 3 53.43 -13.08 -24.41
C GLY A 3 51.96 -13.41 -24.12
N PHE A 4 51.59 -14.57 -24.66
CA PHE A 4 50.30 -15.26 -24.67
C PHE A 4 49.90 -15.89 -23.32
N ARG A 5 48.59 -16.11 -23.11
CA ARG A 5 47.89 -17.39 -22.78
C ARG A 5 46.41 -17.07 -22.47
N ILE A 6 45.41 -17.49 -23.27
CA ILE A 6 44.82 -18.86 -23.43
C ILE A 6 44.30 -19.39 -22.08
N GLY A 7 43.05 -19.79 -21.87
CA GLY A 7 41.89 -19.95 -22.76
C GLY A 7 40.90 -20.98 -22.19
N ARG A 8 39.69 -21.03 -22.79
CA ARG A 8 38.65 -22.10 -22.80
C ARG A 8 37.93 -22.37 -21.46
N GLY A 9 36.61 -22.34 -21.34
CA GLY A 9 35.55 -22.67 -22.30
C GLY A 9 35.13 -24.13 -22.13
N ARG A 10 33.88 -24.39 -21.67
CA ARG A 10 33.13 -25.62 -22.01
C ARG A 10 31.67 -25.59 -21.58
N ASP A 11 30.86 -26.12 -22.48
CA ASP A 11 29.41 -26.24 -22.48
C ASP A 11 28.84 -27.41 -21.66
N ASN A 12 27.60 -27.21 -21.21
CA ASN A 12 26.42 -28.10 -21.22
C ASN A 12 26.57 -29.64 -21.11
N ARG A 13 25.85 -30.25 -20.13
CA ARG A 13 25.19 -31.59 -20.19
C ARG A 13 24.57 -32.01 -18.83
N THR A 14 23.27 -32.32 -18.82
CA THR A 14 22.60 -33.25 -17.88
C THR A 14 22.69 -34.70 -18.40
N PRO A 15 22.69 -35.75 -17.55
CA PRO A 15 21.44 -36.50 -17.27
C PRO A 15 21.31 -37.17 -15.85
N GLN A 16 20.07 -37.58 -15.55
CA GLN A 16 19.49 -38.42 -14.45
C GLN A 16 20.38 -39.39 -13.64
N GLN A 17 20.04 -39.60 -12.34
CA GLN A 17 19.53 -40.87 -11.74
C GLN A 17 19.52 -40.89 -10.19
N HIS A 18 18.42 -41.41 -9.60
CA HIS A 18 18.25 -41.93 -8.21
C HIS A 18 18.48 -43.46 -8.22
N PRO A 19 18.88 -44.19 -7.13
CA PRO A 19 17.94 -44.60 -6.05
C PRO A 19 18.52 -44.97 -4.63
N GLN A 20 17.59 -45.14 -3.65
CA GLN A 20 17.59 -46.07 -2.47
C GLN A 20 18.65 -45.92 -1.33
N GLN A 21 18.45 -46.21 -0.02
CA GLN A 21 17.35 -46.53 0.91
C GLN A 21 17.97 -46.72 2.33
N GLN A 22 17.16 -46.64 3.41
CA GLN A 22 17.31 -47.21 4.79
C GLN A 22 17.71 -46.32 6.01
N GLN A 23 16.77 -46.25 6.97
CA GLN A 23 16.75 -45.79 8.39
C GLN A 23 17.34 -46.87 9.37
N PRO A 24 17.42 -46.80 10.74
CA PRO A 24 16.63 -46.00 11.74
C PRO A 24 17.23 -45.60 13.14
N TYR A 25 16.42 -44.86 13.93
CA TYR A 25 16.16 -44.93 15.41
C TYR A 25 16.69 -43.87 16.42
N GLY A 26 15.75 -43.31 17.22
CA GLY A 26 15.87 -42.62 18.54
C GLY A 26 16.11 -41.09 18.49
N THR A 27 15.43 -40.17 19.19
CA THR A 27 14.68 -40.21 20.46
C THR A 27 13.84 -38.92 20.65
N GLN A 28 12.65 -39.07 21.26
CA GLN A 28 11.85 -38.13 22.08
C GLN A 28 11.33 -36.77 21.55
N ALA A 29 9.99 -36.69 21.55
CA ALA A 29 9.15 -35.53 21.27
C ALA A 29 8.71 -34.79 22.55
N SER A 30 8.57 -33.47 22.46
CA SER A 30 7.93 -32.60 23.46
C SER A 30 6.56 -32.11 22.96
N PRO A 31 5.51 -32.07 23.80
CA PRO A 31 4.13 -31.79 23.37
C PRO A 31 3.79 -30.27 23.23
N PRO A 32 2.81 -29.89 22.39
CA PRO A 32 2.32 -28.52 22.24
C PRO A 32 1.24 -28.12 23.28
N PRO A 33 1.10 -26.82 23.63
CA PRO A 33 0.11 -26.35 24.60
C PRO A 33 -1.32 -26.21 24.03
N PRO A 34 -2.37 -26.34 24.87
CA PRO A 34 -3.76 -26.48 24.40
C PRO A 34 -4.57 -25.17 24.33
N TYR A 35 -5.59 -25.21 23.48
CA TYR A 35 -6.65 -24.23 23.22
C TYR A 35 -7.42 -23.76 24.46
N GLY A 36 -7.64 -22.45 24.58
CA GLY A 36 -8.60 -21.83 25.52
C GLY A 36 -9.67 -21.05 24.75
N GLY A 37 -10.95 -21.43 24.92
CA GLY A 37 -12.11 -20.83 24.26
C GLY A 37 -12.63 -19.58 24.96
N GLN A 38 -13.12 -18.62 24.17
CA GLN A 38 -13.89 -17.47 24.64
C GLN A 38 -15.38 -17.69 24.36
N SER A 39 -16.16 -17.60 25.42
CA SER A 39 -17.62 -17.76 25.49
C SER A 39 -18.37 -16.49 25.05
N TRP A 40 -19.37 -16.66 24.19
CA TRP A 40 -20.38 -15.65 23.82
C TRP A 40 -21.39 -15.40 24.97
N PRO A 41 -21.92 -14.17 25.11
CA PRO A 41 -23.11 -13.91 25.94
C PRO A 41 -24.42 -14.15 25.15
N PRO A 42 -25.46 -14.75 25.76
CA PRO A 42 -26.73 -15.03 25.10
C PRO A 42 -27.71 -13.85 25.13
N ALA A 43 -28.65 -13.88 24.18
CA ALA A 43 -29.74 -12.93 23.97
C ALA A 43 -31.08 -13.42 24.55
N GLY A 44 -31.93 -12.46 24.98
CA GLY A 44 -33.37 -12.61 25.32
C GLY A 44 -33.67 -12.28 26.79
N GLY A 45 -34.70 -11.53 27.20
CA GLY A 45 -35.81 -10.83 26.55
C GLY A 45 -36.77 -10.25 27.61
N SER A 46 -37.57 -9.25 27.23
CA SER A 46 -38.83 -8.74 27.83
C SER A 46 -38.88 -8.12 29.24
N GLY A 47 -39.31 -6.85 29.32
CA GLY A 47 -39.98 -6.26 30.51
C GLY A 47 -39.84 -4.74 30.70
N ALA A 48 -40.81 -3.95 30.26
CA ALA A 48 -41.11 -2.58 30.75
C ALA A 48 -42.29 -2.70 31.76
N PRO A 49 -42.58 -1.76 32.71
CA PRO A 49 -42.83 -0.33 32.43
C PRO A 49 -42.58 0.74 33.55
N TYR A 50 -42.64 2.03 33.13
CA TYR A 50 -43.12 3.26 33.82
C TYR A 50 -42.35 3.98 34.99
N GLY A 51 -42.09 5.30 34.81
CA GLY A 51 -42.48 6.36 35.79
C GLY A 51 -41.48 7.46 36.25
N GLY A 52 -41.66 8.71 35.75
CA GLY A 52 -41.36 10.04 36.40
C GLY A 52 -39.88 10.45 36.59
N GLY A 53 -39.36 11.67 36.42
CA GLY A 53 -39.82 13.08 36.31
C GLY A 53 -38.72 13.97 36.97
N PRO A 54 -38.37 15.21 36.50
CA PRO A 54 -37.11 15.91 36.88
C PRO A 54 -37.26 17.15 37.79
N GLN A 55 -36.25 17.46 38.63
CA GLN A 55 -36.00 18.74 39.37
C GLN A 55 -34.69 18.54 40.18
N GLY A 56 -33.76 19.47 40.46
CA GLY A 56 -33.55 20.92 40.31
C GLY A 56 -32.33 21.28 41.20
N ALA A 57 -31.51 22.28 40.82
CA ALA A 57 -30.42 22.89 41.63
C ALA A 57 -31.01 23.75 42.80
N PRO A 58 -30.29 24.55 43.66
CA PRO A 58 -28.86 24.97 43.65
C PRO A 58 -28.18 25.27 45.04
N TYR A 59 -26.90 25.73 44.99
CA TYR A 59 -26.21 26.79 45.79
C TYR A 59 -25.64 26.61 47.23
N GLY A 60 -24.44 27.19 47.45
CA GLY A 60 -23.82 27.62 48.73
C GLY A 60 -22.44 26.98 49.00
N GLY A 61 -21.29 27.64 49.21
CA GLY A 61 -20.94 29.01 49.63
C GLY A 61 -20.26 28.97 51.01
N GLY A 62 -18.96 29.33 51.15
CA GLY A 62 -18.34 29.53 52.47
C GLY A 62 -16.80 29.55 52.52
N HIS A 63 -16.25 30.75 52.73
CA HIS A 63 -14.84 31.09 52.99
C HIS A 63 -14.53 31.08 54.50
N GLY A 64 -13.26 30.84 54.87
CA GLY A 64 -12.59 31.57 55.97
C GLY A 64 -12.06 30.77 57.18
N GLY A 65 -10.84 31.12 57.63
CA GLY A 65 -10.53 31.21 59.07
C GLY A 65 -9.22 30.60 59.57
N ASN A 66 -8.24 31.48 59.88
CA ASN A 66 -6.99 31.26 60.62
C ASN A 66 -7.15 30.61 62.02
N GLY A 67 -6.08 29.98 62.52
CA GLY A 67 -5.87 29.72 63.96
C GLY A 67 -4.44 29.32 64.34
N HIS A 68 -3.79 30.14 65.18
CA HIS A 68 -2.43 30.04 65.74
C HIS A 68 -2.32 29.14 67.00
N GLY A 69 -1.09 28.70 67.31
CA GLY A 69 -0.63 28.29 68.66
C GLY A 69 0.14 26.95 68.64
N GLY A 70 1.34 26.75 69.21
CA GLY A 70 2.17 27.51 70.14
C GLY A 70 2.59 26.62 71.32
N GLY A 71 3.89 26.29 71.44
CA GLY A 71 4.58 26.14 72.75
C GLY A 71 5.11 24.77 73.24
N ASN A 72 6.41 24.78 73.60
CA ASN A 72 7.16 24.02 74.64
C ASN A 72 7.47 22.51 74.43
N GLY A 73 8.64 21.93 74.77
CA GLY A 73 9.90 22.40 75.37
C GLY A 73 10.77 21.21 75.91
N HIS A 74 12.07 21.46 76.11
CA HIS A 74 13.06 20.83 77.04
C HIS A 74 13.97 19.62 76.66
N ALA A 75 15.28 19.90 76.79
CA ALA A 75 16.34 19.18 77.55
C ALA A 75 17.26 18.11 76.90
N GLY A 76 18.52 18.51 76.64
CA GLY A 76 19.73 18.01 77.35
C GLY A 76 20.49 16.78 76.83
N GLY A 77 21.77 16.97 76.44
CA GLY A 77 22.77 15.88 76.33
C GLY A 77 24.00 16.24 75.50
N HIS A 78 25.16 16.42 76.16
CA HIS A 78 26.47 16.65 75.54
C HIS A 78 27.21 15.32 75.27
N GLY A 79 27.88 15.19 74.11
CA GLY A 79 28.95 14.21 73.90
C GLY A 79 29.23 13.82 72.45
N GLU A 80 30.41 14.22 71.96
CA GLU A 80 31.21 13.68 70.83
C GLU A 80 31.09 14.33 69.42
N PRO A 81 32.22 14.45 68.66
CA PRO A 81 32.31 15.32 67.50
C PRO A 81 31.99 14.59 66.19
N GLU A 82 30.86 14.92 65.57
CA GLU A 82 30.45 14.40 64.27
C GLU A 82 31.08 15.20 63.13
N TYR A 83 31.82 14.44 62.33
CA TYR A 83 32.48 14.74 61.07
C TYR A 83 31.42 15.03 59.98
N PHE A 84 31.68 16.07 59.16
CA PHE A 84 30.88 16.62 58.05
C PHE A 84 29.80 17.65 58.41
N GLY A 85 30.14 18.92 58.16
CA GLY A 85 29.16 20.01 58.10
C GLY A 85 28.50 20.09 56.72
N ASP A 86 27.17 20.20 56.72
CA ASP A 86 26.35 20.88 55.70
C ASP A 86 26.52 22.42 55.86
N PRO A 87 26.29 23.31 54.85
CA PRO A 87 24.99 23.44 54.17
C PRO A 87 24.98 23.96 52.70
N TYR A 88 23.92 23.61 51.95
CA TYR A 88 23.26 24.37 50.85
C TYR A 88 24.11 25.24 49.90
N HIS A 89 24.14 24.96 48.57
CA HIS A 89 23.99 25.96 47.48
C HIS A 89 24.02 25.35 46.05
N GLN A 90 23.03 25.75 45.23
CA GLN A 90 23.01 25.95 43.76
C GLN A 90 22.84 24.77 42.76
N PRO A 91 21.86 24.86 41.83
CA PRO A 91 21.79 23.99 40.66
C PRO A 91 22.91 24.36 39.67
N SER A 92 23.73 23.38 39.30
CA SER A 92 24.82 23.51 38.33
C SER A 92 24.30 23.87 36.95
N GLN A 93 24.66 25.07 36.47
CA GLN A 93 24.56 25.44 35.05
C GLN A 93 25.40 24.46 34.22
N GLN A 94 24.77 23.76 33.29
CA GLN A 94 25.45 22.94 32.29
C GLN A 94 26.14 23.85 31.28
N ASP A 95 27.47 23.74 31.20
CA ASP A 95 28.32 24.45 30.25
C ASP A 95 28.19 23.80 28.86
N PRO A 96 27.64 24.50 27.84
CA PRO A 96 27.40 23.94 26.51
C PRO A 96 28.67 23.55 25.73
N TYR A 97 29.86 23.89 26.23
CA TYR A 97 31.13 23.70 25.50
C TYR A 97 32.03 22.59 26.06
N ALA A 98 31.52 21.76 26.98
CA ALA A 98 32.26 20.62 27.53
C ALA A 98 32.43 19.48 26.49
N ASN A 99 33.51 19.54 25.70
CA ASN A 99 33.92 18.48 24.78
C ASN A 99 34.84 17.48 25.50
N ALA A 100 34.25 16.45 26.11
CA ALA A 100 34.99 15.32 26.69
C ALA A 100 35.19 14.20 25.65
N PRO A 101 36.42 13.68 25.45
CA PRO A 101 36.68 12.61 24.50
C PRO A 101 36.00 11.31 24.95
N GLY A 102 35.01 10.83 24.19
CA GLY A 102 34.20 9.66 24.50
C GLY A 102 32.69 9.87 24.37
N HIS A 103 32.22 11.12 24.21
CA HIS A 103 30.82 11.45 23.98
C HIS A 103 30.66 12.21 22.66
N THR A 104 29.95 11.61 21.69
CA THR A 104 29.49 12.35 20.50
C THR A 104 28.31 13.22 20.91
N GLN A 105 28.49 14.53 20.92
CA GLN A 105 27.36 15.46 20.94
C GLN A 105 26.65 15.37 19.59
N ALA A 106 25.35 15.10 19.61
CA ALA A 106 24.53 15.17 18.41
C ALA A 106 24.32 16.65 18.06
N PHE A 107 24.84 17.06 16.91
CA PHE A 107 24.65 18.42 16.39
C PHE A 107 23.18 18.59 15.98
N SER A 108 22.40 19.36 16.75
CA SER A 108 21.14 19.93 16.28
C SER A 108 21.46 21.20 15.51
N ILE A 109 21.42 21.12 14.18
CA ILE A 109 21.47 22.30 13.32
C ILE A 109 20.11 22.99 13.43
N ASP A 110 20.17 24.27 13.77
CA ASP A 110 19.06 25.20 13.94
C ASP A 110 17.85 24.95 13.03
N GLU A 111 16.70 24.94 13.69
CA GLU A 111 15.36 25.02 13.11
C GLU A 111 15.21 26.35 12.38
N ASP A 112 15.22 26.29 11.06
CA ASP A 112 14.95 27.43 10.17
C ASP A 112 13.49 27.88 10.35
N PRO A 113 13.18 29.10 10.83
CA PRO A 113 11.82 29.51 11.20
C PRO A 113 10.84 29.66 10.03
N TYR A 114 11.27 29.49 8.77
CA TYR A 114 10.43 29.69 7.58
C TYR A 114 10.60 28.64 6.46
N GLY A 115 11.13 27.45 6.76
CA GLY A 115 11.31 26.38 5.77
C GLY A 115 10.49 25.13 6.09
N ALA A 116 9.41 24.87 5.34
CA ALA A 116 8.76 23.56 5.31
C ALA A 116 9.64 22.54 4.56
N GLY A 117 10.80 22.24 5.12
CA GLY A 117 11.70 21.19 4.68
C GLY A 117 11.32 19.90 5.39
N ASN A 118 10.69 18.96 4.68
CA ASN A 118 10.54 17.59 5.13
C ASN A 118 11.94 16.94 5.17
N THR A 119 12.66 17.20 6.26
CA THR A 119 13.87 16.47 6.62
C THR A 119 13.44 15.07 7.01
N TYR A 120 13.95 14.05 6.30
CA TYR A 120 13.79 12.66 6.68
C TYR A 120 14.35 12.46 8.09
N GLN A 121 13.47 12.51 9.11
CA GLN A 121 13.82 12.12 10.46
C GLN A 121 14.09 10.61 10.47
N ALA A 122 15.34 10.24 10.66
CA ALA A 122 15.72 8.87 10.98
C ALA A 122 15.02 8.46 12.30
N GLY A 123 13.88 7.77 12.19
CA GLY A 123 13.05 7.38 13.32
C GLY A 123 11.54 7.51 13.10
N GLN A 124 11.08 8.21 12.06
CA GLN A 124 9.67 8.14 11.68
C GLN A 124 9.39 6.81 10.96
N ALA A 125 8.69 5.91 11.64
CA ALA A 125 8.17 4.70 11.03
C ALA A 125 7.28 5.09 9.82
N PRO A 126 7.35 4.36 8.69
CA PRO A 126 6.46 4.59 7.56
C PRO A 126 5.01 4.69 8.04
N ALA A 127 4.25 5.66 7.51
CA ALA A 127 2.84 5.80 7.84
C ALA A 127 2.15 4.43 7.74
N HIS A 128 1.40 4.06 8.78
CA HIS A 128 0.73 2.77 8.81
C HIS A 128 -0.20 2.64 7.59
N PRO A 129 -0.28 1.45 6.96
CA PRO A 129 -1.18 1.20 5.85
C PRO A 129 -2.60 1.64 6.20
N SER A 130 -3.28 2.25 5.23
CA SER A 130 -4.60 2.88 5.39
C SER A 130 -5.73 1.89 5.78
N GLY A 131 -5.45 0.58 5.77
CA GLY A 131 -6.31 -0.49 6.24
C GLY A 131 -5.70 -1.86 5.89
N PRO A 132 -6.36 -2.98 6.23
CA PRO A 132 -5.92 -4.32 5.83
C PRO A 132 -5.89 -4.47 4.31
N ARG A 133 -5.03 -5.35 3.78
CA ARG A 133 -5.01 -5.66 2.34
C ARG A 133 -6.35 -6.26 1.90
N LEU A 134 -6.92 -5.73 0.82
CA LEU A 134 -8.12 -6.30 0.22
C LEU A 134 -7.82 -7.63 -0.48
N HIS A 135 -8.74 -8.59 -0.34
CA HIS A 135 -8.73 -9.81 -1.13
C HIS A 135 -9.06 -9.50 -2.59
N TRP A 136 -8.59 -10.32 -3.55
CA TRP A 136 -8.70 -10.02 -4.98
C TRP A 136 -10.15 -9.74 -5.44
N LYS A 137 -11.14 -10.47 -4.92
CA LYS A 137 -12.57 -10.24 -5.23
C LYS A 137 -13.04 -8.84 -4.80
N GLN A 138 -12.64 -8.42 -3.60
CA GLN A 138 -13.00 -7.12 -3.05
C GLN A 138 -12.25 -6.00 -3.77
N LEU A 139 -11.00 -6.24 -4.18
CA LEU A 139 -10.25 -5.31 -5.01
C LEU A 139 -10.96 -5.05 -6.34
N LEU A 140 -11.29 -6.10 -7.10
CA LEU A 140 -11.95 -5.96 -8.40
C LEU A 140 -13.33 -5.27 -8.27
N SER A 141 -14.14 -5.73 -7.31
CA SER A 141 -15.44 -5.10 -7.04
C SER A 141 -15.30 -3.66 -6.55
N GLY A 142 -14.28 -3.38 -5.73
CA GLY A 142 -14.02 -2.07 -5.15
C GLY A 142 -13.58 -1.04 -6.18
N ILE A 143 -12.77 -1.44 -7.18
CA ILE A 143 -12.38 -0.56 -8.29
C ILE A 143 -13.61 0.00 -9.01
N VAL A 144 -14.65 -0.81 -9.18
CA VAL A 144 -15.88 -0.40 -9.88
C VAL A 144 -16.85 0.33 -8.96
N MET A 145 -17.12 -0.23 -7.78
CA MET A 145 -18.21 0.24 -6.92
C MET A 145 -17.78 1.35 -5.95
N ARG A 146 -16.52 1.37 -5.52
CA ARG A 146 -15.97 2.29 -4.51
C ARG A 146 -14.50 2.64 -4.83
N PRO A 147 -14.22 3.27 -5.98
CA PRO A 147 -12.85 3.44 -6.48
C PRO A 147 -11.95 4.22 -5.52
N GLY A 148 -12.39 5.38 -5.05
CA GLY A 148 -11.59 6.24 -4.16
C GLY A 148 -11.09 5.54 -2.90
N PRO A 149 -11.98 4.96 -2.07
CA PRO A 149 -11.58 4.19 -0.89
C PRO A 149 -10.68 3.00 -1.23
N THR A 150 -10.98 2.29 -2.32
CA THR A 150 -10.21 1.12 -2.76
C THR A 150 -8.78 1.50 -3.11
N PHE A 151 -8.58 2.55 -3.91
CA PHE A 151 -7.24 3.02 -4.29
C PHE A 151 -6.46 3.53 -3.09
N TRP A 152 -7.11 4.26 -2.19
CA TRP A 152 -6.46 4.76 -0.98
C TRP A 152 -6.03 3.64 -0.03
N GLN A 153 -6.84 2.59 0.14
CA GLN A 153 -6.50 1.42 0.95
C GLN A 153 -5.41 0.55 0.30
N MET A 154 -5.42 0.43 -1.03
CA MET A 154 -4.50 -0.43 -1.76
C MET A 154 -3.21 0.26 -2.19
N ARG A 155 -3.03 1.55 -1.92
CA ARG A 155 -1.84 2.34 -2.31
C ARG A 155 -0.53 1.78 -1.76
N ASP A 156 -0.59 1.04 -0.66
CA ASP A 156 0.55 0.47 0.06
C ASP A 156 0.71 -1.05 -0.17
N TYR A 157 -0.18 -1.67 -0.94
CA TYR A 157 -0.18 -3.12 -1.16
C TYR A 157 0.07 -3.51 -2.61
N PRO A 158 1.05 -4.39 -2.90
CA PRO A 158 1.24 -4.90 -4.25
C PRO A 158 0.04 -5.74 -4.71
N VAL A 159 -0.37 -5.53 -5.96
CA VAL A 159 -1.51 -6.24 -6.59
C VAL A 159 -1.09 -7.13 -7.77
N TRP A 160 0.20 -7.50 -7.83
CA TRP A 160 0.83 -8.26 -8.93
C TRP A 160 0.04 -9.46 -9.42
N GLY A 161 -0.28 -10.41 -8.53
CA GLY A 161 -0.96 -11.64 -8.92
C GLY A 161 -2.28 -11.37 -9.64
N THR A 162 -3.14 -10.52 -9.04
CA THR A 162 -4.42 -10.15 -9.64
C THR A 162 -4.22 -9.38 -10.95
N ALA A 163 -3.31 -8.40 -10.97
CA ALA A 163 -3.04 -7.57 -12.14
C ALA A 163 -2.56 -8.40 -13.34
N ILE A 164 -1.55 -9.25 -13.15
CA ILE A 164 -1.01 -10.11 -14.22
C ILE A 164 -2.09 -11.05 -14.73
N VAL A 165 -2.82 -11.74 -13.85
CA VAL A 165 -3.85 -12.71 -14.26
C VAL A 165 -4.98 -12.03 -15.02
N VAL A 166 -5.53 -10.93 -14.48
CA VAL A 166 -6.65 -10.22 -15.11
C VAL A 166 -6.24 -9.59 -16.43
N THR A 167 -5.05 -8.98 -16.50
CA THR A 167 -4.56 -8.38 -17.76
C THR A 167 -4.19 -9.43 -18.79
N PHE A 168 -3.66 -10.58 -18.38
CA PHE A 168 -3.41 -11.70 -19.28
C PHE A 168 -4.72 -12.23 -19.88
N VAL A 169 -5.72 -12.52 -19.05
CA VAL A 169 -7.05 -12.96 -19.51
C VAL A 169 -7.69 -11.91 -20.42
N TYR A 170 -7.58 -10.63 -20.07
CA TYR A 170 -8.00 -9.54 -20.93
C TYR A 170 -7.28 -9.57 -22.28
N GLY A 171 -5.97 -9.80 -22.32
CA GLY A 171 -5.22 -9.87 -23.57
C GLY A 171 -5.60 -11.08 -24.44
N LEU A 172 -5.94 -12.23 -23.84
CA LEU A 172 -6.50 -13.37 -24.57
C LEU A 172 -7.84 -13.00 -25.23
N LEU A 173 -8.69 -12.23 -24.54
CA LEU A 173 -9.98 -11.75 -25.05
C LEU A 173 -9.81 -10.66 -26.12
N ALA A 174 -8.84 -9.76 -25.91
CA ALA A 174 -8.63 -8.59 -26.76
C ALA A 174 -8.30 -8.97 -28.20
N LEU A 175 -7.62 -10.09 -28.45
CA LEU A 175 -7.35 -10.59 -29.79
C LEU A 175 -8.64 -10.69 -30.64
N PHE A 176 -9.71 -11.15 -30.01
CA PHE A 176 -10.99 -11.36 -30.68
C PHE A 176 -11.83 -10.09 -30.82
N GLY A 177 -11.38 -8.97 -30.23
CA GLY A 177 -11.99 -7.66 -30.44
C GLY A 177 -11.51 -6.95 -31.71
N PHE A 178 -10.46 -7.48 -32.37
CA PHE A 178 -9.95 -7.01 -33.65
C PHE A 178 -10.46 -7.92 -34.76
N ASP A 179 -11.24 -7.39 -35.70
CA ASP A 179 -11.92 -8.23 -36.69
C ASP A 179 -10.94 -9.04 -37.56
N GLN A 180 -9.85 -8.43 -38.05
CA GLN A 180 -8.85 -9.14 -38.84
C GLN A 180 -8.08 -10.19 -38.02
N ALA A 181 -7.57 -9.83 -36.83
CA ALA A 181 -6.79 -10.76 -36.02
C ALA A 181 -7.65 -11.93 -35.49
N ARG A 182 -8.94 -11.66 -35.24
CA ARG A 182 -9.94 -12.68 -34.94
C ARG A 182 -10.12 -13.64 -36.11
N ASP A 183 -10.36 -13.12 -37.30
CA ASP A 183 -10.57 -13.96 -38.50
C ASP A 183 -9.35 -14.82 -38.79
N GLU A 184 -8.14 -14.26 -38.70
CA GLU A 184 -6.90 -15.01 -38.84
C GLU A 184 -6.76 -16.11 -37.79
N ALA A 185 -7.08 -15.82 -36.52
CA ALA A 185 -6.98 -16.80 -35.44
C ALA A 185 -8.01 -17.93 -35.54
N ILE A 186 -9.23 -17.65 -36.02
CA ILE A 186 -10.30 -18.65 -36.17
C ILE A 186 -10.03 -19.61 -37.34
N HIS A 187 -9.38 -19.13 -38.41
CA HIS A 187 -9.04 -19.94 -39.57
C HIS A 187 -7.67 -20.62 -39.48
N ALA A 188 -6.87 -20.28 -38.47
CA ALA A 188 -5.57 -20.90 -38.23
C ALA A 188 -5.71 -22.29 -37.59
N GLU A 189 -4.75 -23.19 -37.90
CA GLU A 189 -4.62 -24.44 -37.17
C GLU A 189 -4.37 -24.20 -35.68
N VAL A 190 -4.89 -25.07 -34.81
CA VAL A 190 -4.77 -24.95 -33.35
C VAL A 190 -3.31 -24.81 -32.89
N SER A 191 -2.38 -25.48 -33.57
CA SER A 191 -0.93 -25.42 -33.33
C SER A 191 -0.34 -24.01 -33.53
N THR A 192 -0.97 -23.18 -34.36
CA THR A 192 -0.55 -21.81 -34.67
C THR A 192 -1.40 -20.79 -33.90
N ALA A 193 -2.71 -21.02 -33.79
CA ALA A 193 -3.64 -20.14 -33.09
C ALA A 193 -3.32 -20.04 -31.58
N ALA A 194 -3.05 -21.17 -30.92
CA ALA A 194 -2.78 -21.20 -29.49
C ALA A 194 -1.58 -20.33 -29.06
N PRO A 195 -0.36 -20.49 -29.65
CA PRO A 195 0.77 -19.63 -29.28
C PRO A 195 0.50 -18.16 -29.64
N TYR A 196 -0.16 -17.88 -30.77
CA TYR A 196 -0.50 -16.51 -31.16
C TYR A 196 -1.37 -15.79 -30.12
N VAL A 197 -2.43 -16.44 -29.63
CA VAL A 197 -3.31 -15.90 -28.58
C VAL A 197 -2.53 -15.69 -27.28
N ILE A 198 -1.68 -16.65 -26.89
CA ILE A 198 -0.86 -16.56 -25.67
C ILE A 198 0.11 -15.39 -25.75
N PHE A 199 0.84 -15.24 -26.87
CA PHE A 199 1.79 -14.13 -27.06
C PHE A 199 1.09 -12.77 -27.05
N THR A 200 -0.12 -12.68 -27.62
CA THR A 200 -0.96 -11.48 -27.50
C THR A 200 -1.29 -11.18 -26.04
N GLY A 201 -1.71 -12.18 -25.26
CA GLY A 201 -1.94 -12.06 -23.82
C GLY A 201 -0.71 -11.53 -23.06
N VAL A 202 0.47 -12.07 -23.35
CA VAL A 202 1.74 -11.60 -22.78
C VAL A 202 2.06 -10.17 -23.22
N GLY A 203 1.82 -9.83 -24.49
CA GLY A 203 2.00 -8.48 -25.03
C GLY A 203 1.18 -7.43 -24.27
N PHE A 204 -0.08 -7.74 -23.95
CA PHE A 204 -0.92 -6.86 -23.13
C PHE A 204 -0.43 -6.72 -21.69
N VAL A 205 0.09 -7.78 -21.09
CA VAL A 205 0.72 -7.70 -19.75
C VAL A 205 1.94 -6.78 -19.78
N ILE A 206 2.84 -6.95 -20.76
CA ILE A 206 4.03 -6.11 -20.90
C ILE A 206 3.64 -4.67 -21.21
N GLY A 207 2.72 -4.45 -22.14
CA GLY A 207 2.22 -3.12 -22.49
C GLY A 207 1.59 -2.40 -21.29
N GLY A 208 0.74 -3.11 -20.53
CA GLY A 208 0.14 -2.59 -19.30
C GLY A 208 1.19 -2.25 -18.23
N LEU A 209 2.24 -3.06 -18.10
CA LEU A 209 3.35 -2.79 -17.18
C LEU A 209 4.12 -1.53 -17.57
N VAL A 210 4.47 -1.40 -18.84
CA VAL A 210 5.22 -0.24 -19.36
C VAL A 210 4.38 1.03 -19.20
N LEU A 211 3.11 1.00 -19.62
CA LEU A 211 2.21 2.15 -19.49
C LEU A 211 2.00 2.54 -18.02
N GLY A 212 1.78 1.56 -17.13
CA GLY A 212 1.67 1.82 -15.70
C GLY A 212 2.94 2.43 -15.09
N ALA A 213 4.11 1.98 -15.53
CA ALA A 213 5.39 2.54 -15.09
C ALA A 213 5.59 3.98 -15.57
N VAL A 214 5.15 4.30 -16.79
CA VAL A 214 5.15 5.68 -17.31
C VAL A 214 4.21 6.56 -16.48
N THR A 215 2.99 6.12 -16.21
CA THR A 215 2.03 6.87 -15.37
C THR A 215 2.58 7.12 -13.97
N HIS A 216 3.21 6.12 -13.36
CA HIS A 216 3.89 6.30 -12.08
C HIS A 216 5.01 7.37 -12.18
N THR A 217 5.84 7.30 -13.21
CA THR A 217 6.96 8.23 -13.40
C THR A 217 6.47 9.67 -13.58
N LEU A 218 5.41 9.88 -14.37
CA LEU A 218 4.78 11.19 -14.51
C LEU A 218 4.17 11.68 -13.21
N ALA A 219 3.46 10.81 -12.48
CA ALA A 219 2.89 11.18 -11.18
C ALA A 219 3.98 11.60 -10.20
N ARG A 220 5.13 10.90 -10.16
CA ARG A 220 6.30 11.28 -9.36
C ARG A 220 6.89 12.63 -9.80
N GLN A 221 7.02 12.87 -11.10
CA GLN A 221 7.51 14.16 -11.64
C GLN A 221 6.62 15.34 -11.27
N LEU A 222 5.30 15.12 -11.14
CA LEU A 222 4.34 16.15 -10.73
C LEU A 222 4.27 16.37 -9.21
N GLY A 223 5.11 15.68 -8.44
CA GLY A 223 5.24 15.79 -6.98
C GLY A 223 4.51 14.69 -6.20
N GLY A 224 4.09 13.62 -6.85
CA GLY A 224 3.34 12.52 -6.23
C GLY A 224 4.19 11.66 -5.31
N THR A 225 3.58 11.06 -4.29
CA THR A 225 4.25 10.25 -3.25
C THR A 225 4.00 8.74 -3.37
N GLY A 226 3.30 8.30 -4.40
CA GLY A 226 2.81 6.92 -4.49
C GLY A 226 3.88 5.88 -4.75
N SER A 227 3.65 4.67 -4.28
CA SER A 227 4.52 3.51 -4.49
C SER A 227 4.44 2.97 -5.91
N TRP A 228 5.56 2.49 -6.45
CA TRP A 228 5.65 1.96 -7.82
C TRP A 228 4.76 0.73 -8.03
N GLN A 229 4.94 -0.33 -7.23
CA GLN A 229 4.26 -1.61 -7.43
C GLN A 229 2.72 -1.49 -7.43
N PRO A 230 2.08 -0.78 -6.47
CA PRO A 230 0.62 -0.65 -6.45
C PRO A 230 0.10 0.21 -7.58
N THR A 231 0.81 1.30 -7.93
CA THR A 231 0.42 2.18 -9.06
C THR A 231 0.36 1.39 -10.36
N VAL A 232 1.44 0.66 -10.69
CA VAL A 232 1.52 -0.11 -11.94
C VAL A 232 0.44 -1.18 -11.97
N GLY A 233 0.31 -1.98 -10.91
CA GLY A 233 -0.66 -3.07 -10.87
C GLY A 233 -2.12 -2.59 -10.88
N LEU A 234 -2.45 -1.51 -10.17
CA LEU A 234 -3.79 -0.92 -10.22
C LEU A 234 -4.11 -0.34 -11.60
N SER A 235 -3.12 0.25 -12.27
CA SER A 235 -3.31 0.79 -13.62
C SER A 235 -3.64 -0.30 -14.64
N MET A 236 -2.95 -1.44 -14.55
CA MET A 236 -3.24 -2.63 -15.36
C MET A 236 -4.66 -3.14 -15.11
N LEU A 237 -5.10 -3.19 -13.85
CA LEU A 237 -6.46 -3.60 -13.51
C LEU A 237 -7.52 -2.65 -14.04
N ILE A 238 -7.32 -1.34 -13.87
CA ILE A 238 -8.25 -0.32 -14.38
C ILE A 238 -8.38 -0.45 -15.90
N MET A 239 -7.25 -0.55 -16.61
CA MET A 239 -7.22 -0.76 -18.05
C MET A 239 -8.06 -1.98 -18.45
N SER A 240 -7.76 -3.15 -17.89
CA SER A 240 -8.39 -4.41 -18.27
C SER A 240 -9.86 -4.52 -17.89
N ILE A 241 -10.24 -4.08 -16.68
CA ILE A 241 -11.61 -4.20 -16.19
C ILE A 241 -12.53 -3.22 -16.91
N THR A 242 -12.07 -2.00 -17.15
CA THR A 242 -12.91 -0.97 -17.77
C THR A 242 -13.13 -1.27 -19.24
N ASP A 243 -12.15 -1.89 -19.90
CA ASP A 243 -12.23 -2.19 -21.33
C ASP A 243 -12.98 -3.50 -21.65
N ALA A 244 -13.04 -4.44 -20.69
CA ALA A 244 -13.68 -5.74 -20.86
C ALA A 244 -15.15 -5.68 -21.34
N PRO A 245 -16.03 -4.78 -20.83
CA PRO A 245 -17.40 -4.68 -21.34
C PRO A 245 -17.44 -4.45 -22.86
N ARG A 246 -16.64 -3.52 -23.41
CA ARG A 246 -16.59 -3.29 -24.86
C ARG A 246 -16.18 -4.57 -25.59
N LEU A 247 -15.10 -5.21 -25.15
CA LEU A 247 -14.59 -6.41 -25.80
C LEU A 247 -15.60 -7.54 -25.81
N VAL A 248 -16.30 -7.78 -24.69
CA VAL A 248 -17.32 -8.83 -24.62
C VAL A 248 -18.41 -8.63 -25.66
N PHE A 249 -18.87 -7.40 -25.90
CA PHE A 249 -19.83 -7.13 -26.97
C PHE A 249 -19.21 -7.20 -28.37
N ALA A 250 -17.95 -6.77 -28.53
CA ALA A 250 -17.22 -6.86 -29.80
C ALA A 250 -17.06 -8.31 -30.29
N LEU A 251 -16.88 -9.28 -29.39
CA LEU A 251 -16.80 -10.71 -29.74
C LEU A 251 -17.99 -11.21 -30.57
N PHE A 252 -19.19 -10.67 -30.29
CA PHE A 252 -20.44 -11.12 -30.91
C PHE A 252 -20.89 -10.19 -32.03
N LEU A 253 -20.72 -8.87 -31.85
CA LEU A 253 -21.28 -7.86 -32.74
C LEU A 253 -20.27 -7.31 -33.75
N GLY A 254 -18.98 -7.60 -33.57
CA GLY A 254 -17.87 -6.98 -34.31
C GLY A 254 -17.43 -5.65 -33.69
N GLY A 255 -16.18 -5.25 -33.96
CA GLY A 255 -15.61 -3.99 -33.47
C GLY A 255 -16.32 -2.75 -34.04
N GLU A 256 -16.77 -2.85 -35.29
CA GLU A 256 -17.42 -1.77 -36.04
C GLU A 256 -18.87 -1.49 -35.65
N ASN A 257 -19.46 -2.30 -34.78
CA ASN A 257 -20.84 -2.11 -34.38
C ASN A 257 -21.05 -0.80 -33.60
N SER A 258 -22.09 -0.03 -33.93
CA SER A 258 -22.38 1.26 -33.28
C SER A 258 -22.55 1.14 -31.76
N LEU A 259 -23.13 0.04 -31.26
CA LEU A 259 -23.23 -0.22 -29.82
C LEU A 259 -21.85 -0.43 -29.18
N VAL A 260 -20.96 -1.16 -29.85
CA VAL A 260 -19.58 -1.40 -29.39
C VAL A 260 -18.78 -0.10 -29.39
N GLN A 261 -18.96 0.77 -30.38
CA GLN A 261 -18.34 2.09 -30.42
C GLN A 261 -18.84 3.00 -29.28
N ILE A 262 -20.16 3.03 -29.02
CA ILE A 262 -20.73 3.78 -27.89
C ILE A 262 -20.16 3.27 -26.57
N LEU A 263 -20.13 1.95 -26.38
CA LEU A 263 -19.52 1.34 -25.20
C LEU A 263 -18.04 1.71 -25.09
N GLY A 264 -17.30 1.73 -26.19
CA GLY A 264 -15.90 2.16 -26.20
C GLY A 264 -15.70 3.59 -25.71
N TRP A 265 -16.56 4.52 -26.10
CA TRP A 265 -16.51 5.89 -25.56
C TRP A 265 -16.86 5.95 -24.08
N VAL A 266 -17.90 5.24 -23.65
CA VAL A 266 -18.33 5.21 -22.25
C VAL A 266 -17.25 4.59 -21.36
N THR A 267 -16.69 3.46 -21.76
CA THR A 267 -15.61 2.79 -21.01
C THR A 267 -14.33 3.61 -21.02
N TRP A 268 -14.01 4.31 -22.10
CA TRP A 268 -12.87 5.22 -22.13
C TRP A 268 -13.01 6.38 -21.13
N LEU A 269 -14.18 7.02 -21.06
CA LEU A 269 -14.46 8.06 -20.06
C LEU A 269 -14.39 7.51 -18.63
N ALA A 270 -14.96 6.32 -18.40
CA ALA A 270 -14.86 5.64 -17.11
C ALA A 270 -13.40 5.35 -16.72
N ALA A 271 -12.58 4.93 -17.70
CA ALA A 271 -11.16 4.68 -17.47
C ALA A 271 -10.45 5.98 -17.08
N GLY A 272 -10.75 7.10 -17.74
CA GLY A 272 -10.22 8.41 -17.39
C GLY A 272 -10.54 8.84 -15.96
N ALA A 273 -11.78 8.63 -15.53
CA ALA A 273 -12.18 8.88 -14.15
C ALA A 273 -11.44 7.97 -13.15
N LEU A 274 -11.32 6.68 -13.46
CA LEU A 274 -10.65 5.71 -12.59
C LEU A 274 -9.13 5.93 -12.51
N PHE A 275 -8.45 6.19 -13.62
CA PHE A 275 -7.01 6.50 -13.61
C PHE A 275 -6.73 7.80 -12.86
N THR A 276 -7.50 8.84 -13.13
CA THR A 276 -7.34 10.13 -12.44
C THR A 276 -7.58 9.97 -10.93
N SER A 277 -8.63 9.25 -10.54
CA SER A 277 -8.89 8.94 -9.12
C SER A 277 -7.78 8.09 -8.51
N MET A 278 -7.27 7.09 -9.23
CA MET A 278 -6.21 6.21 -8.75
C MET A 278 -4.92 6.99 -8.52
N VAL A 279 -4.51 7.82 -9.47
CA VAL A 279 -3.32 8.65 -9.35
C VAL A 279 -3.51 9.68 -8.23
N SER A 280 -4.65 10.36 -8.15
CA SER A 280 -4.92 11.34 -7.08
C SER A 280 -4.84 10.71 -5.69
N LYS A 281 -5.42 9.52 -5.48
CA LYS A 281 -5.44 8.85 -4.17
C LYS A 281 -4.17 8.08 -3.84
N SER A 282 -3.48 7.53 -4.83
CA SER A 282 -2.26 6.76 -4.60
C SER A 282 -1.03 7.64 -4.47
N HIS A 283 -1.02 8.81 -5.11
CA HIS A 283 0.10 9.77 -5.10
C HIS A 283 -0.19 11.05 -4.31
N ASP A 284 -1.35 11.14 -3.64
CA ASP A 284 -1.80 12.33 -2.90
C ASP A 284 -1.70 13.62 -3.74
N LEU A 285 -1.99 13.51 -5.04
CA LEU A 285 -1.92 14.62 -5.99
C LEU A 285 -3.27 15.35 -6.12
N PRO A 286 -3.25 16.68 -6.28
CA PRO A 286 -4.44 17.42 -6.65
C PRO A 286 -4.95 16.96 -8.01
N TRP A 287 -6.27 16.93 -8.16
CA TRP A 287 -6.96 16.35 -9.30
C TRP A 287 -6.41 16.78 -10.69
N PRO A 288 -6.09 18.06 -10.95
CA PRO A 288 -5.56 18.47 -12.26
C PRO A 288 -4.21 17.82 -12.61
N LYS A 289 -3.32 17.67 -11.62
CA LYS A 289 -2.01 17.00 -11.81
C LYS A 289 -2.20 15.51 -12.03
N ALA A 290 -3.11 14.90 -11.29
CA ALA A 290 -3.45 13.48 -11.45
C ALA A 290 -4.00 13.19 -12.85
N LEU A 291 -4.87 14.06 -13.37
CA LEU A 291 -5.37 13.97 -14.74
C LEU A 291 -4.22 14.03 -15.75
N GLY A 292 -3.33 15.02 -15.61
CA GLY A 292 -2.14 15.16 -16.45
C GLY A 292 -1.24 13.92 -16.45
N ALA A 293 -0.95 13.33 -15.29
CA ALA A 293 -0.18 12.10 -15.19
C ALA A 293 -0.87 10.88 -15.83
N SER A 294 -2.20 10.84 -15.84
CA SER A 294 -2.98 9.76 -16.47
C SER A 294 -3.19 9.93 -17.98
N ALA A 295 -2.87 11.10 -18.55
CA ALA A 295 -3.20 11.44 -19.93
C ALA A 295 -2.54 10.49 -20.95
N ILE A 296 -1.28 10.08 -20.73
CA ILE A 296 -0.61 9.14 -21.64
C ILE A 296 -1.33 7.80 -21.68
N GLN A 297 -1.77 7.28 -20.53
CA GLN A 297 -2.48 6.01 -20.46
C GLN A 297 -3.86 6.12 -21.12
N LEU A 298 -4.51 7.28 -21.04
CA LEU A 298 -5.76 7.55 -21.76
C LEU A 298 -5.59 7.64 -23.26
N ILE A 299 -4.51 8.28 -23.73
CA ILE A 299 -4.18 8.35 -25.16
C ILE A 299 -3.87 6.95 -25.68
N ALA A 300 -3.07 6.16 -24.95
CA ALA A 300 -2.76 4.78 -25.33
C ALA A 300 -4.02 3.92 -25.43
N LEU A 301 -4.94 4.02 -24.46
CA LEU A 301 -6.23 3.36 -24.54
C LEU A 301 -7.03 3.85 -25.74
N LEU A 302 -7.13 5.16 -25.96
CA LEU A 302 -7.85 5.73 -27.09
C LEU A 302 -7.31 5.21 -28.42
N SER A 303 -5.99 5.11 -28.56
CA SER A 303 -5.33 4.52 -29.72
C SER A 303 -5.71 3.06 -29.90
N ILE A 304 -5.81 2.26 -28.85
CA ILE A 304 -6.28 0.86 -28.95
C ILE A 304 -7.74 0.81 -29.40
N ILE A 305 -8.63 1.65 -28.82
CA ILE A 305 -10.04 1.68 -29.22
C ILE A 305 -10.16 2.03 -30.71
N LYS A 306 -9.42 3.06 -31.15
CA LYS A 306 -9.54 3.60 -32.49
C LYS A 306 -8.79 2.82 -33.55
N LEU A 307 -7.64 2.24 -33.23
CA LEU A 307 -6.90 1.37 -34.16
C LEU A 307 -7.52 -0.02 -34.24
N GLY A 308 -8.29 -0.46 -33.23
CA GLY A 308 -9.02 -1.72 -33.31
C GLY A 308 -10.25 -1.71 -34.21
N THR A 309 -10.65 -0.52 -34.66
CA THR A 309 -11.79 -0.27 -35.54
C THR A 309 -11.38 0.20 -36.95
N ILE A 310 -10.10 0.12 -37.31
CA ILE A 310 -9.58 0.51 -38.64
C ILE A 310 -8.82 -0.69 -39.20
#